data_AF-A0A8J6QCJ0-F1
#
_entry.id   AF-A0A8J6QCJ0-F1
#
_cell.length_a   1.000
_cell.length_b   1.000
_cell.length_c   1.000
_cell.angle_alpha   90.00
_cell.angle_beta   90.00
_cell.angle_gamma   90.00
#
_symmetry.space_group_name_H-M   'P 1'
#
loop_
_entity.id
_entity.type
_entity.pdbx_description
1 polymer ?
#
loop_
_entity_poly.entity_id
_entity_poly.type
_entity_poly.pdbx_seq_one_letter_code
_entity_poly.pdbx_strand_id
1 'polypeptide(L)'
;MNTATECTTAHVGCCVAGHGVASGRAADSPYPAGTISLQAPLFARHGVDLSPYQPATLNLDFSPGEWRLRQPDHHVEQLLWSDRHPPETFSFWRCRLQPLDARITAVDALIYYPHPETKQAHHQPAGLVEVLAPPLGSVLPGERFQLWVDARCCRLIQPARLRSRLLEFLKFRVLAAQEAFFWDDADGFRRWLQAHWPEACDLSDQDLALTLDQARALYTELPMPPRP
;
A
#
# COMPACT_ATOMS: atom_id res chain seq x y z
N MET A 1 11.90 -23.78 4.94
CA MET A 1 10.92 -23.74 6.04
C MET A 1 10.05 -22.53 5.81
N ASN A 2 8.77 -22.74 5.49
CA ASN A 2 7.83 -21.67 5.18
C ASN A 2 7.47 -20.99 6.50
N THR A 3 8.08 -19.84 6.81
CA THR A 3 7.66 -19.03 7.96
C THR A 3 6.21 -18.63 7.71
N ALA A 4 5.29 -19.09 8.55
CA ALA A 4 3.90 -18.65 8.47
C ALA A 4 3.87 -17.11 8.44
N THR A 5 3.10 -16.53 7.51
CA THR A 5 2.87 -15.09 7.44
C THR A 5 2.12 -14.68 8.71
N GLU A 6 2.84 -14.18 9.71
CA GLU A 6 2.25 -13.74 10.98
C GLU A 6 1.61 -12.36 10.77
N CYS A 7 0.29 -12.34 10.59
CA CYS A 7 -0.49 -11.11 10.48
C CYS A 7 -0.71 -10.50 11.88
N THR A 8 0.29 -9.78 12.40
CA THR A 8 0.26 -9.25 13.78
C THR A 8 -0.13 -7.79 13.87
N THR A 9 0.08 -7.00 12.80
CA THR A 9 -0.13 -5.55 12.85
C THR A 9 -1.51 -5.20 12.33
N ALA A 10 -2.30 -4.50 13.14
CA ALA A 10 -3.68 -4.15 12.83
C ALA A 10 -3.84 -2.68 12.43
N HIS A 11 -4.63 -2.45 11.39
CA HIS A 11 -5.06 -1.12 10.95
C HIS A 11 -6.59 -1.09 10.84
N VAL A 12 -7.20 0.07 11.06
CA VAL A 12 -8.65 0.23 10.90
C VAL A 12 -8.93 1.03 9.63
N GLY A 13 -9.64 0.42 8.69
CA GLY A 13 -10.07 1.03 7.44
C GLY A 13 -11.58 1.24 7.41
N CYS A 14 -12.02 2.15 6.54
CA CYS A 14 -13.42 2.42 6.25
C CYS A 14 -13.82 1.74 4.94
N CYS A 15 -14.92 1.01 4.92
CA CYS A 15 -15.50 0.47 3.69
C CYS A 15 -16.03 1.61 2.83
N VAL A 16 -15.57 1.68 1.58
CA VAL A 16 -16.03 2.66 0.60
C VAL A 16 -16.66 1.97 -0.61
N ALA A 17 -17.53 2.68 -1.32
CA ALA A 17 -18.10 2.17 -2.55
C ALA A 17 -17.03 2.08 -3.65
N GLY A 18 -16.93 0.93 -4.31
CA GLY A 18 -16.15 0.77 -5.54
C GLY A 18 -17.03 0.90 -6.78
N HIS A 19 -16.42 0.78 -7.96
CA HIS A 19 -17.14 0.86 -9.24
C HIS A 19 -18.06 -0.34 -9.53
N GLY A 20 -18.01 -1.41 -8.73
CA GLY A 20 -18.87 -2.60 -8.91
C GLY A 20 -18.43 -3.54 -10.04
N VAL A 21 -17.29 -3.28 -10.69
CA VAL A 21 -16.74 -4.10 -11.78
C VAL A 21 -16.26 -5.46 -11.26
N ALA A 22 -15.58 -5.48 -10.11
CA ALA A 22 -15.10 -6.72 -9.48
C ALA A 22 -16.23 -7.71 -9.16
N SER A 23 -17.36 -7.18 -8.68
CA SER A 23 -18.54 -7.96 -8.28
C SER A 23 -19.54 -8.20 -9.40
N GLY A 24 -19.34 -7.59 -10.59
CA GLY A 24 -20.28 -7.66 -11.71
C GLY A 24 -21.59 -6.88 -11.48
N ARG A 25 -21.61 -5.96 -10.50
CA ARG A 25 -22.78 -5.10 -10.21
C ARG A 25 -22.78 -3.78 -11.00
N ALA A 26 -21.68 -3.47 -11.69
CA ALA A 26 -21.60 -2.29 -12.55
C ALA A 26 -22.52 -2.45 -13.76
N ALA A 27 -23.47 -1.52 -13.95
CA ALA A 27 -24.42 -1.55 -15.05
C ALA A 27 -23.72 -1.49 -16.43
N ASP A 28 -22.67 -0.67 -16.52
CA ASP A 28 -21.90 -0.46 -17.74
C ASP A 28 -20.58 -1.27 -17.72
N SER A 29 -20.56 -2.42 -17.04
CA SER A 29 -19.39 -3.30 -17.05
C SER A 29 -19.11 -3.74 -18.50
N PRO A 30 -17.89 -3.55 -19.02
CA PRO A 30 -17.54 -4.13 -20.31
C PRO A 30 -17.62 -5.66 -20.23
N TYR A 31 -17.27 -6.25 -19.09
CA TYR A 31 -17.14 -7.70 -18.95
C TYR A 31 -18.49 -8.42 -18.76
N PRO A 32 -18.63 -9.66 -19.27
CA PRO A 32 -19.87 -10.44 -19.19
C PRO A 32 -20.22 -10.92 -17.78
N ALA A 33 -19.28 -10.82 -16.83
CA ALA A 33 -19.45 -11.14 -15.42
C ALA A 33 -18.50 -10.27 -14.57
N GLY A 34 -18.58 -10.39 -13.25
CA GLY A 34 -17.61 -9.74 -12.35
C GLY A 34 -16.19 -10.22 -12.61
N THR A 35 -15.22 -9.30 -12.57
CA THR A 35 -13.84 -9.63 -12.97
C THR A 35 -13.23 -10.70 -12.08
N ILE A 36 -13.55 -10.72 -10.78
CA ILE A 36 -13.04 -11.76 -9.87
C ILE A 36 -13.50 -13.15 -10.30
N SER A 37 -14.77 -13.31 -10.71
CA SER A 37 -15.28 -14.58 -11.23
C SER A 37 -14.58 -15.01 -12.51
N LEU A 38 -14.26 -14.07 -13.41
CA LEU A 38 -13.57 -14.35 -14.67
C LEU A 38 -12.09 -14.72 -14.45
N GLN A 39 -11.45 -14.07 -13.47
CA GLN A 39 -10.03 -14.24 -13.18
C GLN A 39 -9.76 -15.48 -12.30
N ALA A 40 -10.67 -15.84 -11.38
CA ALA A 40 -10.51 -16.95 -10.44
C ALA A 40 -10.02 -18.28 -11.06
N PRO A 41 -10.61 -18.82 -12.15
CA PRO A 41 -10.12 -20.07 -12.74
C PRO A 41 -8.70 -19.97 -13.33
N LEU A 42 -8.27 -18.76 -13.70
CA LEU A 42 -6.92 -18.52 -14.20
C LEU A 42 -5.93 -18.41 -13.04
N PHE A 43 -6.27 -17.65 -12.00
CA PHE A 43 -5.47 -17.57 -10.77
C PHE A 43 -5.24 -18.94 -10.12
N ALA A 44 -6.23 -19.83 -10.13
CA ALA A 44 -6.07 -21.19 -9.62
C ALA A 44 -4.96 -21.98 -10.33
N ARG A 45 -4.77 -21.76 -11.65
CA ARG A 45 -3.67 -22.37 -12.42
C ARG A 45 -2.29 -21.84 -12.02
N HIS A 46 -2.25 -20.64 -11.44
CA HIS A 46 -1.06 -20.01 -10.88
C HIS A 46 -0.93 -20.24 -9.36
N GLY A 47 -1.70 -21.17 -8.77
CA GLY A 47 -1.61 -21.54 -7.36
C GLY A 47 -2.31 -20.59 -6.39
N VAL A 48 -3.16 -19.69 -6.89
CA VAL A 48 -3.99 -18.78 -6.08
C VAL A 48 -5.44 -19.23 -6.18
N ASP A 49 -5.90 -20.00 -5.20
CA ASP A 49 -7.27 -20.47 -5.14
C ASP A 49 -8.20 -19.38 -4.54
N LEU A 50 -9.09 -18.84 -5.38
CA LEU A 50 -10.06 -17.84 -4.95
C LEU A 50 -11.43 -18.41 -4.56
N SER A 51 -11.63 -19.72 -4.65
CA SER A 51 -12.91 -20.38 -4.33
C SER A 51 -13.43 -20.15 -2.90
N PRO A 52 -12.59 -19.91 -1.86
CA PRO A 52 -13.11 -19.64 -0.52
C PRO A 52 -13.70 -18.22 -0.36
N TYR A 53 -13.43 -17.31 -1.30
CA TYR A 53 -13.80 -15.90 -1.17
C TYR A 53 -15.10 -15.58 -1.92
N GLN A 54 -15.80 -14.54 -1.47
CA GLN A 54 -16.86 -13.94 -2.27
C GLN A 54 -16.25 -13.43 -3.58
N PRO A 55 -16.87 -13.66 -4.76
CA PRO A 55 -16.41 -13.13 -6.04
C PRO A 55 -16.66 -11.61 -6.17
N ALA A 56 -16.08 -10.85 -5.26
CA ALA A 56 -16.14 -9.40 -5.13
C ALA A 56 -15.00 -8.93 -4.23
N THR A 57 -14.56 -7.69 -4.40
CA THR A 57 -13.60 -7.05 -3.50
C THR A 57 -14.30 -6.08 -2.55
N LEU A 58 -13.82 -6.04 -1.31
CA LEU A 58 -14.14 -5.02 -0.33
C LEU A 58 -13.10 -3.89 -0.47
N ASN A 59 -13.55 -2.67 -0.73
CA ASN A 59 -12.65 -1.50 -0.83
C ASN A 59 -12.52 -0.86 0.55
N LEU A 60 -11.32 -0.89 1.12
CA LEU A 60 -11.04 -0.31 2.42
C LEU A 60 -10.11 0.89 2.27
N ASP A 61 -10.59 2.06 2.70
CA ASP A 61 -9.84 3.31 2.72
C ASP A 61 -9.19 3.54 4.09
N PHE A 62 -7.89 3.82 4.07
CA PHE A 62 -7.04 4.10 5.23
C PHE A 62 -6.49 5.54 5.21
N SER A 63 -7.05 6.41 4.38
CA SER A 63 -6.67 7.82 4.30
C SER A 63 -6.67 8.50 5.67
N PRO A 64 -5.71 9.39 5.95
CA PRO A 64 -4.65 9.89 5.04
C PRO A 64 -3.40 9.00 5.00
N GLY A 65 -3.49 7.74 5.42
CA GLY A 65 -2.38 6.79 5.31
C GLY A 65 -2.17 6.31 3.87
N GLU A 66 -0.95 5.85 3.59
CA GLU A 66 -0.58 5.23 2.31
C GLU A 66 0.07 3.87 2.54
N TRP A 67 -0.30 2.90 1.71
CA TRP A 67 0.28 1.57 1.78
C TRP A 67 1.64 1.49 1.07
N ARG A 68 2.56 0.76 1.66
CA ARG A 68 3.79 0.25 1.06
C ARG A 68 3.69 -1.27 1.06
N LEU A 69 3.35 -1.82 -0.10
CA LEU A 69 3.20 -3.24 -0.34
C LEU A 69 4.46 -3.77 -1.02
N ARG A 70 5.09 -4.79 -0.44
CA ARG A 70 6.35 -5.38 -0.88
C ARG A 70 6.28 -6.89 -0.65
N GLN A 71 7.06 -7.67 -1.39
CA GLN A 71 7.20 -9.13 -1.17
C GLN A 71 5.83 -9.83 -1.05
N PRO A 72 5.02 -9.85 -2.12
CA PRO A 72 3.72 -10.52 -2.11
C PRO A 72 3.83 -12.01 -1.81
N ASP A 73 2.81 -12.58 -1.16
CA ASP A 73 2.69 -14.03 -0.97
C ASP A 73 2.51 -14.74 -2.32
N HIS A 74 1.84 -14.09 -3.27
CA HIS A 74 1.71 -14.56 -4.65
C HIS A 74 1.86 -13.41 -5.66
N HIS A 75 2.60 -13.67 -6.73
CA HIS A 75 2.79 -12.73 -7.85
C HIS A 75 2.44 -13.44 -9.16
N VAL A 76 1.48 -12.90 -9.90
CA VAL A 76 1.02 -13.43 -11.19
C VAL A 76 1.26 -12.37 -12.25
N GLU A 77 2.33 -12.55 -13.01
CA GLU A 77 2.74 -11.62 -14.06
C GLU A 77 1.98 -11.85 -15.36
N GLN A 78 1.58 -10.75 -16.01
CA GLN A 78 1.04 -10.75 -17.38
C GLN A 78 -0.07 -11.78 -17.60
N LEU A 79 -1.04 -11.81 -16.69
CA LEU A 79 -2.21 -12.67 -16.80
C LEU A 79 -3.16 -12.15 -17.90
N LEU A 80 -3.29 -12.93 -18.97
CA LEU A 80 -4.29 -12.68 -20.00
C LEU A 80 -5.65 -13.23 -19.55
N TRP A 81 -6.44 -12.39 -18.88
CA TRP A 81 -7.76 -12.78 -18.36
C TRP A 81 -8.95 -12.25 -19.18
N SER A 82 -8.70 -11.38 -20.15
CA SER A 82 -9.67 -10.90 -21.12
C SER A 82 -8.94 -10.59 -22.43
N ASP A 83 -9.68 -10.61 -23.54
CA ASP A 83 -9.27 -10.18 -24.88
C ASP A 83 -9.37 -8.66 -25.10
N ARG A 84 -9.84 -7.90 -24.09
CA ARG A 84 -10.17 -6.47 -24.21
C ARG A 84 -9.05 -5.51 -23.93
N HIS A 85 -7.99 -5.98 -23.28
CA HIS A 85 -6.82 -5.19 -22.92
C HIS A 85 -5.58 -6.08 -22.88
N PRO A 86 -4.37 -5.51 -22.87
CA PRO A 86 -3.16 -6.28 -22.66
C PRO A 86 -3.18 -7.05 -21.33
N PRO A 87 -2.37 -8.10 -21.18
CA PRO A 87 -2.30 -8.85 -19.93
C PRO A 87 -1.95 -7.96 -18.72
N GLU A 88 -2.52 -8.28 -17.56
CA GLU A 88 -2.35 -7.51 -16.33
C GLU A 88 -1.56 -8.31 -15.29
N THR A 89 -0.82 -7.61 -14.43
CA THR A 89 -0.06 -8.22 -13.33
C THR A 89 -0.80 -8.04 -12.02
N PHE A 90 -0.79 -9.08 -11.18
CA PHE A 90 -1.49 -9.11 -9.91
C PHE A 90 -0.58 -9.60 -8.78
N SER A 91 -0.72 -8.96 -7.62
CA SER A 91 -0.09 -9.42 -6.38
C SER A 91 -1.14 -9.68 -5.31
N PHE A 92 -0.83 -10.63 -4.43
CA PHE A 92 -1.67 -10.98 -3.30
C PHE A 92 -0.87 -11.02 -2.00
N TRP A 93 -1.47 -10.54 -0.92
CA TRP A 93 -0.94 -10.68 0.43
C TRP A 93 -1.99 -11.30 1.34
N ARG A 94 -1.59 -12.25 2.16
CA ARG A 94 -2.40 -12.81 3.23
C ARG A 94 -2.64 -11.76 4.28
N CYS A 95 -3.89 -11.66 4.71
CA CYS A 95 -4.31 -10.79 5.79
C CYS A 95 -5.41 -11.47 6.61
N ARG A 96 -5.74 -10.88 7.76
CA ARG A 96 -6.98 -11.21 8.47
C ARG A 96 -7.87 -10.00 8.51
N LEU A 97 -9.18 -10.22 8.47
CA LEU A 97 -10.17 -9.16 8.42
C LEU A 97 -11.26 -9.42 9.46
N GLN A 98 -11.67 -8.37 10.17
CA GLN A 98 -12.81 -8.43 11.08
C GLN A 98 -13.57 -7.11 11.05
N PRO A 99 -14.91 -7.12 10.98
CA PRO A 99 -15.69 -5.92 11.25
C PRO A 99 -15.45 -5.42 12.68
N LEU A 100 -15.38 -4.10 12.86
CA LEU A 100 -15.07 -3.49 14.16
C LEU A 100 -16.22 -3.66 15.17
N ASP A 101 -17.44 -3.90 14.71
CA ASP A 101 -18.59 -4.25 15.55
C ASP A 101 -18.55 -5.69 16.09
N ALA A 102 -17.52 -6.46 15.71
CA ALA A 102 -17.28 -7.85 16.10
C ALA A 102 -18.45 -8.81 15.82
N ARG A 103 -19.33 -8.49 14.86
CA ARG A 103 -20.46 -9.37 14.47
C ARG A 103 -20.02 -10.73 13.93
N ILE A 104 -18.77 -10.83 13.47
CA ILE A 104 -18.09 -12.07 13.11
C ILE A 104 -16.67 -12.06 13.68
N THR A 105 -16.11 -13.24 13.89
CA THR A 105 -14.70 -13.40 14.25
C THR A 105 -13.79 -13.05 13.08
N ALA A 106 -12.53 -12.72 13.36
CA ALA A 106 -11.53 -12.45 12.32
C ALA A 106 -11.37 -13.63 11.36
N VAL A 107 -11.58 -13.38 10.07
CA VAL A 107 -11.46 -14.36 8.98
C VAL A 107 -10.16 -14.18 8.22
N ASP A 108 -9.67 -15.25 7.61
CA ASP A 108 -8.55 -15.17 6.67
C ASP A 108 -9.02 -14.55 5.35
N ALA A 109 -8.22 -13.63 4.82
CA ALA A 109 -8.53 -12.82 3.67
C ALA A 109 -7.26 -12.60 2.81
N LEU A 110 -7.44 -11.98 1.65
CA LEU A 110 -6.33 -11.58 0.77
C LEU A 110 -6.47 -10.11 0.39
N ILE A 111 -5.39 -9.34 0.52
CA ILE A 111 -5.25 -8.10 -0.24
C ILE A 111 -5.05 -8.50 -1.69
N TYR A 112 -5.92 -8.01 -2.57
CA TYR A 112 -5.86 -8.17 -4.02
C TYR A 112 -5.33 -6.86 -4.62
N TYR A 113 -4.21 -6.93 -5.34
CA TYR A 113 -3.57 -5.76 -5.91
C TYR A 113 -3.34 -5.93 -7.40
N PRO A 114 -4.17 -5.29 -8.25
CA PRO A 114 -3.87 -5.15 -9.66
C PRO A 114 -2.83 -4.04 -9.86
N HIS A 115 -1.71 -4.37 -10.51
CA HIS A 115 -0.60 -3.42 -10.68
C HIS A 115 -0.95 -2.29 -11.66
N PRO A 116 -0.86 -1.01 -11.24
CA PRO A 116 -1.27 0.14 -12.06
C PRO A 116 -0.48 0.29 -13.35
N GLU A 117 0.77 -0.21 -13.41
CA GLU A 117 1.63 -0.17 -14.59
C GLU A 117 1.06 -0.97 -15.76
N THR A 118 0.30 -2.02 -15.46
CA THR A 118 -0.32 -2.89 -16.47
C THR A 118 -1.83 -2.68 -16.60
N LYS A 119 -2.47 -2.12 -15.56
CA LYS A 119 -3.89 -1.81 -15.55
C LYS A 119 -4.15 -0.40 -16.07
N GLN A 120 -4.33 -0.31 -17.39
CA GLN A 120 -4.45 0.95 -18.15
C GLN A 120 -5.59 1.88 -17.71
N ALA A 121 -6.55 1.42 -16.88
CA ALA A 121 -7.80 2.13 -16.61
C ALA A 121 -8.01 2.69 -15.19
N HIS A 122 -7.15 2.40 -14.20
CA HIS A 122 -7.48 2.79 -12.81
C HIS A 122 -6.24 3.12 -11.96
N HIS A 123 -6.05 4.41 -11.66
CA HIS A 123 -5.16 4.84 -10.57
C HIS A 123 -5.95 4.80 -9.26
N GLN A 124 -5.62 3.85 -8.37
CA GLN A 124 -6.22 3.77 -7.05
C GLN A 124 -5.53 4.73 -6.08
N PRO A 125 -6.28 5.38 -5.17
CA PRO A 125 -5.68 6.16 -4.10
C PRO A 125 -4.72 5.30 -3.27
N ALA A 126 -3.56 5.83 -2.89
CA ALA A 126 -2.52 5.07 -2.17
C ALA A 126 -2.96 4.54 -0.78
N GLY A 127 -4.01 5.11 -0.19
CA GLY A 127 -4.62 4.65 1.06
C GLY A 127 -5.68 3.56 0.88
N LEU A 128 -6.07 3.23 -0.35
CA LEU A 128 -7.11 2.26 -0.65
C LEU A 128 -6.50 0.87 -0.88
N VAL A 129 -7.10 -0.17 -0.30
CA VAL A 129 -6.81 -1.57 -0.66
C VAL A 129 -8.09 -2.31 -0.99
N GLU A 130 -8.01 -3.17 -2.00
CA GLU A 130 -9.05 -4.15 -2.31
C GLU A 130 -8.78 -5.45 -1.54
N VAL A 131 -9.80 -5.94 -0.82
CA VAL A 131 -9.69 -7.16 0.00
C VAL A 131 -10.69 -8.21 -0.49
N LEU A 132 -10.20 -9.40 -0.80
CA LEU A 132 -10.99 -10.61 -1.00
C LEU A 132 -11.21 -11.28 0.35
N ALA A 133 -12.46 -11.51 0.72
CA ALA A 133 -12.82 -12.13 1.99
C ALA A 133 -13.92 -13.19 1.76
N PRO A 134 -14.01 -14.21 2.63
CA PRO A 134 -15.18 -15.08 2.69
C PRO A 134 -16.47 -14.27 2.86
N PRO A 135 -17.66 -14.82 2.57
CA PRO A 135 -18.92 -14.10 2.75
C PRO A 135 -19.07 -13.51 4.16
N LEU A 136 -19.12 -12.17 4.26
CA LEU A 136 -19.21 -11.44 5.53
C LEU A 136 -20.66 -11.06 5.90
N GLY A 137 -21.64 -11.51 5.11
CA GLY A 137 -23.02 -11.03 5.16
C GLY A 137 -23.19 -9.67 4.47
N SER A 138 -24.14 -8.86 4.94
CA SER A 138 -24.33 -7.50 4.44
C SER A 138 -23.17 -6.61 4.88
N VAL A 139 -22.64 -5.82 3.95
CA VAL A 139 -21.63 -4.80 4.19
C VAL A 139 -22.06 -3.51 3.52
N LEU A 140 -22.12 -2.44 4.30
CA LEU A 140 -22.51 -1.11 3.86
C LEU A 140 -21.28 -0.18 3.79
N PRO A 141 -21.26 0.79 2.86
CA PRO A 141 -20.30 1.88 2.91
C PRO A 141 -20.35 2.61 4.25
N GLY A 142 -19.18 3.01 4.77
CA GLY A 142 -19.02 3.63 6.08
C GLY A 142 -18.73 2.64 7.22
N GLU A 143 -18.97 1.33 7.02
CA GLU A 143 -18.59 0.33 8.01
C GLU A 143 -17.07 0.26 8.19
N ARG A 144 -16.62 0.00 9.42
CA ARG A 144 -15.20 -0.05 9.75
C ARG A 144 -14.74 -1.48 9.95
N PHE A 145 -13.55 -1.76 9.42
CA PHE A 145 -12.93 -3.07 9.51
C PHE A 145 -11.53 -2.96 10.09
N GLN A 146 -11.20 -3.90 10.96
CA GLN A 146 -9.83 -4.14 11.39
C GLN A 146 -9.18 -5.12 10.40
N LEU A 147 -8.04 -4.70 9.85
CA LEU A 147 -7.23 -5.45 8.90
C LEU A 147 -5.88 -5.76 9.56
N TRP A 148 -5.57 -7.04 9.72
CA TRP A 148 -4.26 -7.49 10.20
C TRP A 148 -3.39 -7.91 9.02
N VAL A 149 -2.15 -7.44 9.02
CA VAL A 149 -1.16 -7.71 7.97
C VAL A 149 0.19 -8.05 8.58
N ASP A 150 1.06 -8.65 7.77
CA ASP A 150 2.47 -8.77 8.09
C ASP A 150 3.18 -7.44 7.80
N ALA A 151 3.67 -6.75 8.85
CA ALA A 151 4.32 -5.46 8.74
C ALA A 151 5.66 -5.48 7.98
N ARG A 152 6.24 -6.65 7.73
CA ARG A 152 7.44 -6.79 6.89
C ARG A 152 7.11 -6.51 5.43
N CYS A 153 5.93 -6.95 4.99
CA CYS A 153 5.48 -6.90 3.61
C CYS A 153 4.46 -5.78 3.34
N CYS A 154 3.63 -5.45 4.32
CA CYS A 154 2.57 -4.44 4.20
C CYS A 154 2.72 -3.39 5.30
N ARG A 155 3.03 -2.15 4.94
CA ARG A 155 3.10 -1.04 5.90
C ARG A 155 2.17 0.08 5.50
N LEU A 156 1.36 0.55 6.45
CA LEU A 156 0.60 1.79 6.30
C LEU A 156 1.41 2.93 6.93
N ILE A 157 1.86 3.88 6.11
CA ILE A 157 2.57 5.07 6.58
C ILE A 157 1.66 6.30 6.54
N GLN A 158 2.00 7.32 7.32
CA GLN A 158 1.45 8.67 7.16
C GLN A 158 2.58 9.57 6.65
N PRO A 159 2.67 9.85 5.34
CA PRO A 159 3.84 10.52 4.75
C PRO A 159 4.20 11.84 5.45
N ALA A 160 3.21 12.70 5.71
CA ALA A 160 3.44 13.97 6.41
C ALA A 160 4.06 13.78 7.81
N ARG A 161 3.58 12.79 8.58
CA ARG A 161 4.11 12.48 9.90
C ARG A 161 5.52 11.87 9.82
N LEU A 162 5.75 10.99 8.86
CA LEU A 162 7.05 10.34 8.67
C LEU A 162 8.11 11.36 8.20
N ARG A 163 7.74 12.29 7.31
CA ARG A 163 8.59 13.43 6.91
C ARG A 163 8.93 14.33 8.09
N SER A 164 7.97 14.67 8.94
CA SER A 164 8.22 15.47 10.16
C SER A 164 9.23 14.79 11.10
N ARG A 165 9.06 13.48 11.34
CA ARG A 165 10.04 12.69 12.11
C ARG A 165 11.41 12.63 11.43
N LEU A 166 11.46 12.59 10.10
CA LEU A 166 12.71 12.66 9.35
C LEU A 166 13.42 14.00 9.53
N LEU A 167 12.70 15.13 9.47
CA LEU A 167 13.29 16.44 9.77
C LEU A 167 13.91 16.47 11.16
N GLU A 168 13.19 15.99 12.18
CA GLU A 168 13.69 15.90 13.54
C GLU A 168 14.95 15.02 13.64
N PHE A 169 14.91 13.85 12.99
CA PHE A 169 16.05 12.94 12.92
C PHE A 169 17.28 13.58 12.26
N LEU A 170 17.09 14.38 11.21
CA LEU A 170 18.17 15.04 10.48
C LEU A 170 18.76 16.23 11.23
N LYS A 171 18.00 16.89 12.11
CA LYS A 171 18.36 18.16 12.76
C LYS A 171 19.81 18.26 13.24
N PHE A 172 20.22 17.41 14.18
CA PHE A 172 21.57 17.50 14.75
C PHE A 172 22.67 17.07 13.78
N ARG A 173 22.35 16.24 12.78
CA ARG A 173 23.29 15.80 11.76
C ARG A 173 23.60 16.92 10.78
N VAL A 174 22.57 17.64 10.34
CA VAL A 174 22.73 18.83 9.50
C VAL A 174 23.41 19.94 10.29
N LEU A 175 23.02 20.21 11.54
CA LEU A 175 23.68 21.25 12.35
C LEU A 175 25.18 20.99 12.55
N ALA A 176 25.60 19.72 12.66
CA ALA A 176 26.99 19.36 12.85
C ALA A 176 27.83 19.41 11.55
N ALA A 177 27.26 19.00 10.42
CA ALA A 177 27.99 18.87 9.15
C ALA A 177 27.68 19.95 8.11
N GLN A 178 26.65 20.79 8.36
CA GLN A 178 26.22 21.87 7.47
C GLN A 178 26.02 21.38 6.03
N GLU A 179 26.49 22.14 5.03
CA GLU A 179 26.39 21.77 3.62
C GLU A 179 27.05 20.41 3.31
N ALA A 180 28.07 19.99 4.06
CA ALA A 180 28.73 18.71 3.86
C ALA A 180 27.86 17.50 4.28
N PHE A 181 26.71 17.72 4.92
CA PHE A 181 25.75 16.64 5.19
C PHE A 181 25.01 16.18 3.94
N PHE A 182 24.75 17.09 3.00
CA PHE A 182 23.82 16.83 1.90
C PHE A 182 24.43 15.97 0.81
N TRP A 183 23.55 15.29 0.09
CA TRP A 183 23.90 14.27 -0.90
C TRP A 183 23.42 14.72 -2.28
N ASP A 184 24.30 14.66 -3.27
CA ASP A 184 23.93 14.85 -4.69
C ASP A 184 23.34 13.57 -5.30
N ASP A 185 23.57 12.41 -4.66
CA ASP A 185 23.07 11.10 -5.05
C ASP A 185 21.92 10.65 -4.13
N ALA A 186 20.70 10.57 -4.68
CA ALA A 186 19.51 10.11 -3.96
C ALA A 186 19.65 8.66 -3.47
N ASP A 187 20.30 7.79 -4.25
CA ASP A 187 20.51 6.39 -3.86
C ASP A 187 21.50 6.30 -2.70
N GLY A 188 22.52 7.16 -2.68
CA GLY A 188 23.47 7.32 -1.59
C GLY A 188 22.76 7.67 -0.27
N PHE A 189 21.90 8.68 -0.30
CA PHE A 189 21.11 9.06 0.87
C PHE A 189 20.17 7.95 1.33
N ARG A 190 19.50 7.26 0.39
CA ARG A 190 18.61 6.14 0.72
C ARG A 190 19.36 4.97 1.35
N ARG A 191 20.56 4.62 0.86
CA ARG A 191 21.44 3.61 1.48
C ARG A 191 21.86 4.02 2.89
N TRP A 192 22.20 5.29 3.09
CA TRP A 192 22.53 5.82 4.42
C TRP A 192 21.33 5.74 5.38
N LEU A 193 20.13 6.13 4.95
CA LEU A 193 18.90 5.96 5.73
C LEU A 193 18.63 4.50 6.05
N GLN A 194 18.84 3.60 5.11
CA GLN A 194 18.65 2.16 5.34
C GLN A 194 19.58 1.62 6.45
N ALA A 195 20.75 2.23 6.67
CA ALA A 195 21.66 1.85 7.75
C ALA A 195 21.32 2.53 9.09
N HIS A 196 20.83 3.77 9.07
CA HIS A 196 20.68 4.59 10.29
C HIS A 196 19.24 4.75 10.78
N TRP A 197 18.26 4.75 9.87
CA TRP A 197 16.83 4.78 10.19
C TRP A 197 15.99 4.20 9.03
N PRO A 198 15.86 2.86 8.96
CA PRO A 198 15.20 2.15 7.85
C PRO A 198 13.74 2.53 7.59
N GLU A 199 13.03 3.02 8.61
CA GLU A 199 11.62 3.41 8.50
C GLU A 199 11.42 4.57 7.51
N ALA A 200 12.38 5.51 7.43
CA ALA A 200 12.31 6.62 6.47
C ALA A 200 12.33 6.15 5.01
N CYS A 201 12.86 4.96 4.73
CA CYS A 201 12.91 4.41 3.38
C CYS A 201 11.53 4.02 2.83
N ASP A 202 10.46 4.11 3.62
CA ASP A 202 9.09 4.01 3.14
C ASP A 202 8.58 5.30 2.48
N LEU A 203 9.24 6.44 2.67
CA LEU A 203 8.96 7.65 1.90
C LEU A 203 9.33 7.47 0.42
N SER A 204 8.57 8.13 -0.44
CA SER A 204 8.90 8.23 -1.87
C SER A 204 10.20 9.03 -2.06
N ASP A 205 10.87 8.88 -3.20
CA ASP A 205 12.07 9.67 -3.48
C ASP A 205 11.77 11.17 -3.51
N GLN A 206 10.57 11.55 -3.99
CA GLN A 206 10.10 12.93 -3.94
C GLN A 206 9.94 13.43 -2.50
N ASP A 207 9.33 12.64 -1.61
CA ASP A 207 9.17 13.02 -0.19
C ASP A 207 10.50 13.12 0.56
N LEU A 208 11.47 12.25 0.22
CA LEU A 208 12.82 12.30 0.76
C LEU A 208 13.53 13.57 0.30
N ALA A 209 13.49 13.88 -1.00
CA ALA A 209 14.08 15.09 -1.56
C ALA A 209 13.49 16.36 -0.94
N LEU A 210 12.16 16.48 -0.89
CA LEU A 210 11.48 17.62 -0.27
C LEU A 210 11.84 17.78 1.21
N THR A 211 11.99 16.66 1.93
CA THR A 211 12.41 16.69 3.33
C THR A 211 13.87 17.12 3.49
N LEU A 212 14.76 16.68 2.61
CA LEU A 212 16.16 17.11 2.59
C LEU A 212 16.29 18.61 2.28
N ASP A 213 15.57 19.11 1.28
CA ASP A 213 15.56 20.53 0.92
C ASP A 213 15.06 21.38 2.09
N GLN A 214 14.00 20.92 2.76
CA GLN A 214 13.49 21.58 3.96
C GLN A 214 14.49 21.52 5.13
N ALA A 215 15.18 20.41 5.33
CA ALA A 215 16.24 20.30 6.34
C ALA A 215 17.40 21.25 6.05
N ARG A 216 17.80 21.40 4.78
CA ARG A 216 18.80 22.39 4.34
C ARG A 216 18.35 23.78 4.74
N ALA A 217 17.17 24.21 4.27
CA ALA A 217 16.64 25.55 4.56
C ALA A 217 16.50 25.87 6.05
N LEU A 218 16.19 24.88 6.90
CA LEU A 218 15.96 25.10 8.32
C LEU A 218 17.22 24.98 9.20
N TYR A 219 18.19 24.16 8.81
CA TYR A 219 19.29 23.75 9.70
C TYR A 219 20.69 24.14 9.20
N THR A 220 20.83 24.71 8.00
CA THR A 220 22.09 25.36 7.59
C THR A 220 22.08 26.83 8.00
N GLU A 221 23.18 27.33 8.55
CA GLU A 221 23.31 28.77 8.82
C GLU A 221 23.31 29.54 7.49
N LEU A 222 22.46 30.56 7.35
CA LEU A 222 22.70 31.61 6.36
C LEU A 222 24.02 32.31 6.75
N PRO A 223 24.97 32.53 5.83
CA PRO A 223 26.19 33.24 6.16
C PRO A 223 25.82 34.58 6.81
N MET A 224 26.27 34.80 8.05
CA MET A 224 26.07 36.08 8.69
C MET A 224 26.67 37.17 7.79
N PRO A 225 25.93 38.24 7.47
CA PRO A 225 26.53 39.37 6.77
C PRO A 225 27.74 39.85 7.59
N PRO A 226 28.83 40.29 6.93
CA PRO A 226 30.00 40.79 7.63
C PRO A 226 29.56 41.90 8.57
N ARG A 227 30.00 41.83 9.84
CA ARG A 227 29.75 42.92 10.80
C ARG A 227 30.41 44.20 10.26
N PRO A 228 29.73 45.36 10.38
CA PRO A 228 30.25 46.64 9.93
C PRO A 228 31.56 47.04 10.63
#